data_AF-A0A8B9F2S7-F1
#
_entry.id   AF-A0A8B9F2S7-F1
#
_cell.length_a   1.000
_cell.length_b   1.000
_cell.length_c   1.000
_cell.angle_alpha   90.00
_cell.angle_beta   90.00
_cell.angle_gamma   90.00
#
_symmetry.space_group_name_H-M   'P 1'
#
loop_
_entity.id
_entity.type
_entity.pdbx_description
1 polymer ?
#
loop_
_entity_poly.entity_id
_entity_poly.type
_entity_poly.pdbx_seq_one_letter_code
_entity_poly.pdbx_strand_id
1 'polypeptide(L)'
;MEITIRQKCNYLMMKKFGRLVDFEAVQSYSVNIRVEELEVQIMEKEYEHSQELKEWEKRISDLQQQLMKLTKENTSKLQQLNRFCFEKHQLETKLAALKNDMVSLQPLQVWGCSDMGKGSVIWPSPALWSHILLCCQQLGLIFPPKTRNQSSKQKRWVLKRTHCP
;
A
#
# COMPACT_ATOMS: atom_id res chain seq x y z
N MET A 1 75.50 31.45 -39.97
CA MET A 1 74.40 31.61 -40.94
C MET A 1 73.19 30.90 -40.35
N GLU A 2 72.25 31.64 -39.76
CA GLU A 2 71.04 31.05 -39.19
C GLU A 2 70.04 30.77 -40.31
N ILE A 3 69.72 29.49 -40.51
CA ILE A 3 68.70 29.08 -41.47
C ILE A 3 67.35 29.36 -40.83
N THR A 4 66.58 30.25 -41.43
CA THR A 4 65.22 30.58 -40.98
C THR A 4 64.33 29.32 -40.96
N ILE A 5 63.37 29.26 -40.04
CA ILE A 5 62.46 28.11 -39.89
C ILE A 5 61.77 27.77 -41.22
N ARG A 6 61.42 28.79 -42.01
CA ARG A 6 60.82 28.65 -43.35
C ARG A 6 61.72 27.88 -44.32
N GLN A 7 63.03 28.17 -44.35
CA GLN A 7 63.98 27.47 -45.22
C GLN A 7 64.19 26.01 -44.80
N LYS A 8 64.28 25.74 -43.48
CA LYS A 8 64.29 24.36 -42.95
C LYS A 8 63.03 23.60 -43.33
N CYS A 9 61.87 24.25 -43.22
CA CYS A 9 60.59 23.63 -43.57
C CYS A 9 60.51 23.29 -45.07
N ASN A 10 60.88 24.23 -45.94
CA ASN A 10 60.89 24.03 -47.39
C ASN A 10 61.84 22.90 -47.81
N TYR A 11 63.03 22.83 -47.21
CA TYR A 11 63.98 21.74 -47.45
C TYR A 11 63.41 20.38 -47.03
N LEU A 12 62.78 20.30 -45.86
CA LEU A 12 62.15 19.06 -45.39
C LEU A 12 60.96 18.65 -46.26
N MET A 13 60.15 19.60 -46.74
CA MET A 13 59.06 19.34 -47.68
C MET A 13 59.59 18.78 -49.00
N MET A 14 60.63 19.40 -49.56
CA MET A 14 61.26 18.93 -50.79
C MET A 14 61.87 17.53 -50.62
N LYS A 15 62.53 17.28 -49.48
CA LYS A 15 63.14 15.97 -49.19
C LYS A 15 62.10 14.87 -48.98
N LYS A 16 60.96 15.17 -48.37
CA LYS A 16 59.92 14.19 -48.02
C LYS A 16 58.93 13.94 -49.16
N PHE A 17 58.55 15.00 -49.88
CA PHE A 17 57.46 14.97 -50.88
C PHE A 17 57.93 15.24 -52.30
N GLY A 18 59.22 15.58 -52.52
CA GLY A 18 59.77 15.90 -53.84
C GLY A 18 59.26 17.22 -54.43
N ARG A 19 58.45 17.98 -53.69
CA ARG A 19 57.88 19.26 -54.08
C ARG A 19 57.56 20.10 -52.85
N LEU A 20 57.37 21.40 -53.04
CA LEU A 20 56.74 22.25 -52.01
C LEU A 20 55.26 21.88 -51.89
N VAL A 21 54.79 21.76 -50.66
CA VAL A 21 53.40 21.40 -50.35
C VAL A 21 52.77 22.57 -49.62
N ASP A 22 51.57 22.95 -50.03
CA ASP A 22 50.74 23.87 -49.26
C ASP A 22 50.22 23.13 -48.01
N PHE A 23 50.93 23.31 -46.91
CA PHE A 23 50.63 22.63 -45.66
C PHE A 23 49.33 23.13 -45.03
N GLU A 24 48.97 24.38 -45.27
CA GLU A 24 47.76 25.00 -44.71
C GLU A 24 46.51 24.42 -45.37
N ALA A 25 46.53 24.25 -46.69
CA ALA A 25 45.45 23.57 -47.43
C ALA A 25 45.30 22.08 -47.07
N VAL A 26 46.41 21.37 -46.82
CA VAL A 26 46.37 19.96 -46.41
C VAL A 26 45.85 19.82 -44.96
N GLN A 27 46.29 20.70 -44.08
CA GLN A 27 45.85 20.71 -42.69
C GLN A 27 44.37 21.06 -42.58
N SER A 28 43.88 22.06 -43.31
CA SER A 28 42.46 22.43 -43.31
C SER A 28 41.58 21.27 -43.78
N TYR A 29 41.93 20.61 -44.89
CA TYR A 29 41.17 19.46 -45.40
C TYR A 29 41.14 18.28 -44.42
N SER A 30 42.27 17.98 -43.77
CA SER A 30 42.34 16.88 -42.79
C SER A 30 41.59 17.16 -41.48
N VAL A 31 41.55 18.42 -41.02
CA VAL A 31 40.74 18.81 -39.86
C VAL A 31 39.25 18.75 -40.22
N ASN A 32 38.89 19.16 -41.43
CA ASN A 32 37.52 19.11 -41.95
C ASN A 32 36.97 17.67 -41.88
N ILE A 33 37.66 16.70 -42.52
CA ILE A 33 37.20 15.30 -42.57
C ILE A 33 36.87 14.72 -41.18
N ARG A 34 37.70 15.03 -40.18
CA ARG A 34 37.49 14.55 -38.81
C ARG A 34 36.26 15.16 -38.15
N VAL A 35 35.95 16.42 -38.47
CA VAL A 35 34.75 17.10 -37.98
C VAL A 35 33.52 16.48 -38.64
N GLU A 36 33.53 16.28 -39.97
CA GLU A 36 32.42 15.62 -40.67
C GLU A 36 32.17 14.20 -40.15
N GLU A 37 33.22 13.40 -39.91
CA GLU A 37 33.08 12.06 -39.31
C GLU A 37 32.44 12.10 -37.92
N LEU A 38 32.79 13.10 -37.10
CA LEU A 38 32.19 13.27 -35.77
C LEU A 38 30.74 13.74 -35.86
N GLU A 39 30.40 14.62 -36.79
CA GLU A 39 29.02 15.06 -37.03
C GLU A 39 28.11 13.88 -37.39
N VAL A 40 28.58 12.98 -38.27
CA VAL A 40 27.85 11.75 -38.61
C VAL A 40 27.64 10.86 -37.39
N GLN A 41 28.67 10.65 -36.57
CA GLN A 41 28.54 9.84 -35.35
C GLN A 41 27.57 10.46 -34.32
N ILE A 42 27.54 11.78 -34.21
CA ILE A 42 26.59 12.48 -33.36
C ILE A 42 25.17 12.24 -33.88
N MET A 43 24.94 12.42 -35.18
CA MET A 43 23.62 12.20 -35.79
C MET A 43 23.13 10.76 -35.61
N GLU A 44 24.00 9.76 -35.78
CA GLU A 44 23.65 8.35 -35.56
C GLU A 44 23.21 8.11 -34.12
N LYS A 45 23.97 8.61 -33.14
CA LYS A 45 23.62 8.47 -31.72
C LYS A 45 22.35 9.22 -31.34
N GLU A 46 22.18 10.44 -31.83
CA GLU A 46 20.95 11.20 -31.60
C GLU A 46 19.73 10.47 -32.15
N TYR A 47 19.87 9.82 -33.31
CA TYR A 47 18.80 9.00 -33.87
C TYR A 47 18.50 7.78 -33.00
N GLU A 48 19.52 7.02 -32.58
CA GLU A 48 19.36 5.86 -31.68
C GLU A 48 18.66 6.28 -30.37
N HIS A 49 19.15 7.33 -29.72
CA HIS A 49 18.55 7.86 -28.50
C HIS A 49 17.11 8.35 -28.72
N SER A 50 16.81 8.94 -29.88
CA SER A 50 15.43 9.33 -30.22
C SER A 50 14.50 8.13 -30.34
N GLN A 51 14.97 7.00 -30.89
CA GLN A 51 14.18 5.77 -30.96
C GLN A 51 13.94 5.18 -29.58
N GLU A 52 14.99 5.09 -28.75
CA GLU A 52 14.86 4.61 -27.36
C GLU A 52 13.86 5.46 -26.57
N LEU A 53 13.93 6.79 -26.69
CA LEU A 53 12.98 7.69 -26.01
C LEU A 53 11.54 7.44 -26.45
N LYS A 54 11.28 7.23 -27.75
CA LYS A 54 9.94 6.91 -28.24
C LYS A 54 9.40 5.60 -27.67
N GLU A 55 10.24 4.58 -27.54
CA GLU A 55 9.86 3.31 -26.93
C GLU A 55 9.52 3.47 -25.44
N TRP A 56 10.33 4.24 -24.71
CA TRP A 56 10.08 4.54 -23.30
C TRP A 56 8.81 5.35 -23.11
N GLU A 57 8.56 6.38 -23.92
CA GLU A 57 7.33 7.17 -23.90
C GLU A 57 6.10 6.30 -24.14
N LYS A 58 6.16 5.40 -25.13
CA LYS A 58 5.08 4.44 -25.39
C LYS A 58 4.81 3.55 -24.17
N ARG A 59 5.87 2.98 -23.57
CA ARG A 59 5.75 2.12 -22.40
C ARG A 59 5.18 2.86 -21.18
N ILE A 60 5.60 4.11 -20.97
CA ILE A 60 5.06 4.97 -19.91
C ILE A 60 3.57 5.22 -20.15
N SER A 61 3.18 5.55 -21.39
CA SER A 61 1.77 5.78 -21.74
C SER A 61 0.92 4.54 -21.51
N ASP A 62 1.37 3.37 -21.97
CA ASP A 62 0.67 2.09 -21.77
C ASP A 62 0.48 1.78 -20.28
N LEU A 63 1.51 1.98 -19.45
CA LEU A 63 1.44 1.76 -18.01
C LEU A 63 0.49 2.76 -17.32
N GLN A 64 0.51 4.03 -17.73
CA GLN A 64 -0.40 5.04 -17.20
C GLN A 64 -1.86 4.71 -17.52
N GLN A 65 -2.14 4.24 -18.75
CA GLN A 65 -3.48 3.82 -19.14
C GLN A 65 -3.97 2.61 -18.33
N GLN A 66 -3.10 1.61 -18.13
CA GLN A 66 -3.42 0.44 -17.30
C GLN A 66 -3.70 0.85 -15.86
N LEU A 67 -2.87 1.71 -15.28
CA LEU A 67 -3.06 2.22 -13.93
C LEU A 67 -4.37 2.99 -13.79
N MET A 68 -4.69 3.85 -14.76
CA MET A 68 -5.94 4.60 -14.77
C MET A 68 -7.16 3.68 -14.84
N LYS A 69 -7.12 2.66 -15.71
CA LYS A 69 -8.18 1.66 -15.83
C LYS A 69 -8.39 0.93 -14.51
N LEU A 70 -7.34 0.39 -13.91
CA LEU A 70 -7.41 -0.31 -12.63
C LEU A 70 -7.91 0.60 -11.50
N THR A 71 -7.45 1.84 -11.46
CA THR A 71 -7.88 2.82 -10.46
C THR A 71 -9.37 3.13 -10.60
N LYS A 72 -9.87 3.30 -11.83
CA LYS A 72 -11.30 3.53 -12.10
C LYS A 72 -12.15 2.32 -11.71
N GLU A 73 -11.70 1.12 -12.03
CA GLU A 73 -12.39 -0.12 -11.65
C GLU A 73 -12.42 -0.31 -10.13
N ASN A 74 -11.29 -0.06 -9.44
CA ASN A 74 -11.20 -0.17 -7.99
C ASN A 74 -12.07 0.86 -7.27
N THR A 75 -12.03 2.13 -7.71
CA THR A 75 -12.90 3.18 -7.15
C THR A 75 -14.37 2.88 -7.39
N SER A 76 -14.74 2.35 -8.56
CA SER A 76 -16.11 1.89 -8.82
C SER A 76 -16.50 0.79 -7.84
N LYS A 77 -15.70 -0.27 -7.69
CA LYS A 77 -15.97 -1.38 -6.74
C LYS A 77 -16.12 -0.89 -5.31
N LEU A 78 -15.26 0.03 -4.85
CA LEU A 78 -15.37 0.64 -3.52
C LEU A 78 -16.68 1.41 -3.34
N GLN A 79 -17.12 2.15 -4.36
CA GLN A 79 -18.42 2.81 -4.32
C GLN A 79 -19.58 1.81 -4.24
N GLN A 80 -19.50 0.66 -4.93
CA GLN A 80 -20.52 -0.39 -4.82
C GLN A 80 -20.54 -0.99 -3.41
N LEU A 81 -19.36 -1.29 -2.85
CA LEU A 81 -19.23 -1.82 -1.50
C LEU A 81 -19.78 -0.86 -0.44
N ASN A 82 -19.53 0.44 -0.59
CA ASN A 82 -20.09 1.45 0.32
C ASN A 82 -21.61 1.46 0.28
N ARG A 83 -22.23 1.31 -0.90
CA ARG A 83 -23.70 1.18 -1.01
C ARG A 83 -24.21 -0.07 -0.31
N PHE A 84 -23.60 -1.23 -0.58
CA PHE A 84 -23.99 -2.48 0.08
C PHE A 84 -23.81 -2.43 1.60
N CYS A 85 -22.77 -1.76 2.09
CA CYS A 85 -22.56 -1.57 3.53
C CYS A 85 -23.70 -0.76 4.15
N PHE A 86 -24.14 0.31 3.47
CA PHE A 86 -25.26 1.11 3.92
C PHE A 86 -26.58 0.33 3.92
N GLU A 87 -26.88 -0.40 2.85
CA GLU A 87 -28.06 -1.26 2.75
C GLU A 87 -28.06 -2.34 3.84
N LYS A 88 -26.92 -3.00 4.05
CA LYS A 88 -26.73 -3.97 5.12
C LYS A 88 -27.03 -3.34 6.48
N HIS A 89 -26.44 -2.18 6.77
CA HIS A 89 -26.66 -1.50 8.04
C HIS A 89 -28.14 -1.16 8.26
N GLN A 90 -28.83 -0.66 7.23
CA GLN A 90 -30.27 -0.40 7.30
C GLN A 90 -31.08 -1.66 7.60
N LEU A 91 -30.74 -2.79 6.97
CA LEU A 91 -31.41 -4.07 7.24
C LEU A 91 -31.11 -4.57 8.66
N GLU A 92 -29.87 -4.45 9.14
CA GLU A 92 -29.50 -4.80 10.50
C GLU A 92 -30.25 -3.94 11.53
N THR A 93 -30.40 -2.63 11.29
CA THR A 93 -31.20 -1.75 12.15
C THR A 93 -32.67 -2.16 12.17
N LYS A 94 -33.26 -2.48 11.01
CA LYS A 94 -34.65 -2.96 10.91
C LYS A 94 -34.84 -4.29 11.65
N LEU A 95 -33.91 -5.23 11.50
CA LEU A 95 -33.93 -6.50 12.22
C LEU A 95 -33.80 -6.30 13.72
N ALA A 96 -32.91 -5.40 14.17
CA ALA A 96 -32.77 -5.07 15.58
C ALA A 96 -34.05 -4.45 16.15
N ALA A 97 -34.70 -3.55 15.41
CA ALA A 97 -36.00 -2.99 15.78
C ALA A 97 -37.07 -4.09 15.91
N LEU A 98 -37.25 -4.93 14.87
CA LEU A 98 -38.22 -6.05 14.91
C LEU A 98 -37.95 -7.04 16.03
N LYS A 99 -36.68 -7.33 16.34
CA LYS A 99 -36.32 -8.19 17.48
C LYS A 99 -36.72 -7.54 18.80
N ASN A 100 -36.44 -6.25 18.97
CA ASN A 100 -36.85 -5.51 20.17
C ASN A 100 -38.37 -5.41 20.27
N ASP A 101 -39.07 -5.29 19.14
CA ASP A 101 -40.54 -5.26 19.07
C ASP A 101 -41.17 -6.63 19.34
N MET A 102 -40.57 -7.74 18.89
CA MET A 102 -40.99 -9.08 19.28
C MET A 102 -40.75 -9.36 20.77
N VAL A 103 -39.67 -8.79 21.33
CA VAL A 103 -39.41 -8.85 22.78
C VAL A 103 -40.41 -7.98 23.56
N SER A 104 -41.00 -6.94 22.96
CA SER A 104 -42.04 -6.11 23.59
C SER A 104 -43.48 -6.59 23.32
N LEU A 105 -43.72 -7.36 22.26
CA LEU A 105 -45.00 -8.01 21.93
C LEU A 105 -45.18 -9.42 22.53
N GLN A 106 -44.22 -9.89 23.34
CA GLN A 106 -44.45 -11.00 24.27
C GLN A 106 -44.67 -10.46 25.70
N PRO A 107 -45.93 -10.33 26.14
CA PRO A 107 -46.27 -10.57 27.53
C PRO A 107 -46.97 -11.92 27.60
N LEU A 108 -46.23 -13.03 27.64
CA LEU A 108 -46.71 -14.23 28.32
C LEU A 108 -45.56 -15.18 28.70
N GLN A 109 -45.31 -15.21 30.00
CA GLN A 109 -44.64 -16.28 30.77
C GLN A 109 -43.13 -16.46 30.58
N VAL A 110 -42.34 -15.54 31.15
CA VAL A 110 -41.13 -15.94 31.87
C VAL A 110 -41.24 -15.38 33.28
N TRP A 111 -41.12 -16.27 34.27
CA TRP A 111 -41.32 -16.03 35.69
C TRP A 111 -40.73 -14.69 36.15
N GLY A 112 -41.61 -13.85 36.68
CA GLY A 112 -41.21 -12.66 37.41
C GLY A 112 -40.40 -13.06 38.65
N CYS A 113 -39.14 -12.64 38.70
CA CYS A 113 -38.53 -12.30 39.98
C CYS A 113 -39.12 -10.97 40.44
N SER A 114 -40.34 -11.01 40.97
CA SER A 114 -40.70 -10.04 42.00
C SER A 114 -39.80 -10.29 43.20
N ASP A 115 -39.27 -9.19 43.75
CA ASP A 115 -38.60 -9.09 45.04
C ASP A 115 -37.31 -9.92 45.22
N MET A 116 -36.16 -9.27 44.97
CA MET A 116 -34.95 -9.59 45.73
C MET A 116 -34.83 -8.71 46.97
N GLY A 117 -35.91 -8.69 47.76
CA GLY A 117 -35.79 -8.63 49.21
C GLY A 117 -35.55 -10.04 49.73
N LYS A 118 -34.30 -10.35 50.11
CA LYS A 118 -33.91 -11.56 50.88
C LYS A 118 -34.37 -12.89 50.26
N GLY A 119 -33.70 -13.37 49.21
CA GLY A 119 -33.90 -14.72 48.68
C GLY A 119 -32.59 -15.51 48.58
N SER A 120 -32.52 -16.67 49.24
CA SER A 120 -31.47 -17.67 49.07
C SER A 120 -31.30 -18.05 47.60
N VAL A 121 -30.07 -18.02 47.10
CA VAL A 121 -29.74 -18.52 45.76
C VAL A 121 -29.89 -20.05 45.77
N ILE A 122 -30.90 -20.56 45.05
CA ILE A 122 -31.03 -21.98 44.75
C ILE A 122 -30.01 -22.29 43.66
N TRP A 123 -28.96 -23.03 44.02
CA TRP A 123 -27.95 -23.49 43.07
C TRP A 123 -28.54 -24.56 42.14
N PRO A 124 -28.27 -24.53 40.83
CA PRO A 124 -28.71 -25.58 39.94
C PRO A 124 -28.05 -26.92 40.31
N SER A 125 -28.76 -28.02 40.01
CA SER A 125 -28.29 -29.41 40.21
C SER A 125 -26.84 -29.60 39.69
N PRO A 126 -25.99 -30.41 40.36
CA PRO A 126 -24.58 -30.57 40.02
C PRO A 126 -24.29 -30.90 38.54
N ALA A 127 -25.25 -31.49 37.82
CA ALA A 127 -25.13 -31.80 36.40
C ALA A 127 -25.08 -30.56 35.48
N LEU A 128 -25.69 -29.45 35.89
CA LEU A 128 -25.70 -28.19 35.13
C LEU A 128 -24.43 -27.36 35.36
N TRP A 129 -23.70 -27.59 36.46
CA TRP A 129 -22.46 -26.90 36.76
C TRP A 129 -21.38 -27.18 35.72
N SER A 130 -21.29 -28.42 35.23
CA SER A 130 -20.33 -28.83 34.19
C SER A 130 -20.54 -28.05 32.90
N HIS A 131 -21.80 -27.89 32.49
CA HIS A 131 -22.16 -27.15 31.27
C HIS A 131 -21.89 -25.65 31.39
N ILE A 132 -22.16 -25.07 32.57
CA ILE A 132 -21.91 -23.65 32.82
C ILE A 132 -20.40 -23.38 32.89
N LEU A 133 -19.62 -24.26 33.54
CA LEU A 133 -18.16 -24.17 33.58
C LEU A 133 -17.53 -24.28 32.18
N LEU A 134 -18.00 -25.22 31.36
CA LEU A 134 -17.53 -25.40 30.00
C LEU A 134 -17.83 -24.14 29.15
N CYS A 135 -19.04 -23.60 29.29
CA CYS A 135 -19.45 -22.39 28.57
C CYS A 135 -18.63 -21.16 28.99
N CYS A 136 -18.34 -21.00 30.28
CA CYS A 136 -17.49 -19.90 30.77
C CYS A 136 -16.02 -20.05 30.35
N GLN A 137 -15.51 -21.28 30.25
CA GLN A 137 -14.14 -21.55 29.80
C GLN A 137 -13.96 -21.29 28.30
N GLN A 138 -14.99 -21.58 27.49
CA GLN A 138 -15.02 -21.22 26.06
C GLN A 138 -15.06 -19.69 25.83
N LEU A 139 -15.63 -18.94 26.77
CA LEU A 139 -15.83 -17.48 26.67
C LEU A 139 -14.75 -16.67 27.39
N GLY A 140 -13.72 -17.31 27.95
CA GLY A 140 -12.58 -16.63 28.59
C GLY A 140 -12.94 -15.87 29.88
N LEU A 141 -14.04 -16.21 30.53
CA LEU A 141 -14.51 -15.55 31.75
C LEU A 141 -13.86 -16.18 32.99
N ILE A 142 -13.13 -15.38 33.79
CA ILE A 142 -12.54 -15.81 35.05
C ILE A 142 -13.63 -15.87 36.12
N PHE A 143 -13.92 -17.06 36.65
CA PHE A 143 -14.82 -17.21 37.79
C PHE A 143 -14.12 -16.75 39.09
N PRO A 144 -14.81 -16.04 40.00
CA PRO A 144 -14.26 -15.76 41.33
C PRO A 144 -14.07 -17.09 42.09
N PRO A 145 -13.01 -17.23 42.92
CA PRO A 145 -12.77 -18.45 43.66
C PRO A 145 -13.94 -18.72 44.61
N LYS A 146 -14.35 -19.99 44.68
CA LYS A 146 -15.43 -20.47 45.55
C LYS A 146 -15.02 -20.28 47.01
N THR A 147 -15.41 -19.16 47.63
CA THR A 147 -15.24 -18.98 49.07
C THR A 147 -16.31 -19.77 49.80
N ARG A 148 -15.90 -20.95 50.26
CA ARG A 148 -16.62 -21.75 51.24
C ARG A 148 -16.70 -20.95 52.54
N ASN A 149 -17.88 -20.39 52.83
CA ASN A 149 -18.24 -19.63 54.03
C ASN A 149 -17.49 -18.30 54.25
N GLN A 150 -18.23 -17.19 54.32
CA GLN A 150 -18.38 -16.39 55.55
C GLN A 150 -19.10 -15.05 55.29
N SER A 151 -20.19 -14.86 56.05
CA SER A 151 -20.58 -13.65 56.78
C SER A 151 -20.52 -12.28 56.10
N SER A 152 -21.71 -11.70 55.93
CA SER A 152 -22.05 -10.32 56.29
C SER A 152 -20.96 -9.26 56.09
N LYS A 153 -20.91 -8.66 54.90
CA LYS A 153 -20.86 -7.20 54.68
C LYS A 153 -20.62 -6.93 53.19
N GLN A 154 -21.57 -6.19 52.61
CA GLN A 154 -21.51 -5.39 51.41
C GLN A 154 -20.09 -5.20 50.84
N LYS A 155 -19.75 -5.85 49.73
CA LYS A 155 -18.60 -5.47 48.90
C LYS A 155 -19.09 -5.06 47.53
N ARG A 156 -19.09 -3.73 47.33
CA ARG A 156 -19.31 -3.04 46.07
C ARG A 156 -18.19 -3.41 45.10
N TRP A 157 -18.52 -3.94 43.94
CA TRP A 157 -17.55 -4.21 42.87
C TRP A 157 -17.56 -3.05 41.87
N VAL A 158 -16.40 -2.44 41.64
CA VAL A 158 -16.17 -1.44 40.59
C VAL A 158 -15.56 -2.18 39.39
N LEU A 159 -16.29 -2.20 38.28
CA LEU A 159 -15.82 -2.77 37.02
C LEU A 159 -14.78 -1.82 36.40
N LYS A 160 -13.49 -2.08 36.62
CA LYS A 160 -12.43 -1.42 35.84
C LYS A 160 -12.38 -2.08 34.47
N ARG A 161 -12.91 -1.41 33.45
CA ARG A 161 -12.65 -1.74 32.04
C ARG A 161 -11.20 -1.36 31.73
N THR A 162 -10.31 -2.35 31.69
CA THR A 162 -9.00 -2.17 31.04
C THR A 162 -9.21 -2.24 29.54
N HIS A 163 -8.98 -1.11 28.87
CA HIS A 163 -8.69 -1.06 27.44
C HIS A 163 -7.54 -2.03 27.12
N CYS A 164 -7.70 -2.86 26.10
CA CYS A 164 -6.57 -3.46 25.40
C CYS A 164 -6.35 -2.72 24.07
N PRO A 165 -5.09 -2.58 23.62
CA PRO A 165 -4.68 -1.84 22.44
C PRO A 165 -5.17 -2.45 21.13
#